data_AF-A0A419G7G2-F1
#
_entry.id   AF-A0A419G7G2-F1
#
_cell.length_a   1.000
_cell.length_b   1.000
_cell.length_c   1.000
_cell.angle_alpha   90.00
_cell.angle_beta   90.00
_cell.angle_gamma   90.00
#
_symmetry.space_group_name_H-M   'P 1'
#
loop_
_entity.id
_entity.type
_entity.pdbx_description
1 polymer ?
#
loop_
_entity_poly.entity_id
_entity_poly.type
_entity_poly.pdbx_seq_one_letter_code
_entity_poly.pdbx_strand_id
1 'polypeptide(L)' 'MRVINYDDYVEQLRKKSLRVYTCWAAQTGNALPSRKSRDPEEDITLFLLDRKRWQQALAGGRLKKVGPRRYRLYG' A
#
# COMPACT_ATOMS: atom_id res chain seq x y z
N MET A 1 5.92 18.88 42.39
CA MET A 1 5.44 18.94 40.99
C MET A 1 6.67 18.78 40.10
N ARG A 2 6.82 17.67 39.35
CA ARG A 2 8.00 17.49 38.48
C ARG A 2 7.86 18.47 37.31
N VAL A 3 8.72 19.49 37.26
CA VAL A 3 8.82 20.40 36.12
C VAL A 3 9.45 19.60 35.00
N ILE A 4 8.63 19.12 34.07
CA ILE A 4 9.13 18.41 32.88
C ILE A 4 9.44 19.50 31.86
N ASN A 5 10.73 19.67 31.56
CA ASN A 5 11.16 20.51 30.46
C ASN A 5 10.64 19.90 29.15
N TYR A 6 9.84 20.68 28.42
CA TYR A 6 9.17 20.22 27.20
C TYR A 6 10.19 19.81 26.12
N ASP A 7 11.30 20.51 26.03
CA ASP A 7 12.33 20.24 25.02
C ASP A 7 13.03 18.90 25.30
N ASP A 8 13.34 18.62 26.56
CA ASP A 8 13.89 17.33 26.98
C ASP A 8 12.93 16.17 26.72
N TYR A 9 11.63 16.41 26.92
CA TYR A 9 10.60 15.42 26.61
C TYR A 9 10.52 15.13 25.11
N VAL A 10 10.55 16.15 24.26
CA VAL A 10 10.53 16.01 22.79
C VAL A 10 11.79 15.30 22.30
N GLU A 11 12.96 15.61 22.87
CA GLU A 11 14.21 14.90 22.57
C GLU A 11 14.14 13.42 22.91
N GLN A 12 13.63 13.07 24.10
CA GLN A 12 13.47 11.68 24.50
C GLN A 12 12.46 10.95 23.62
N LEU A 13 11.40 11.63 23.19
CA LEU A 13 10.41 11.09 22.27
C LEU A 13 11.01 10.82 20.88
N ARG A 14 11.83 11.74 20.36
CA ARG A 14 12.57 11.57 19.10
C ARG A 14 13.54 10.39 19.18
N LYS A 15 14.31 10.26 20.27
CA LYS A 15 15.23 9.13 20.49
C LYS A 15 14.49 7.79 20.56
N LYS A 16 13.33 7.75 21.25
CA LYS A 16 12.50 6.53 21.34
C LYS A 16 11.87 6.17 19.99
N SER A 17 11.31 7.12 19.27
CA SER A 17 10.71 6.88 17.94
C SER A 17 11.75 6.47 16.92
N LEU A 18 12.94 7.08 16.92
CA LEU A 18 14.06 6.67 16.09
C LEU A 18 14.47 5.22 16.40
N ARG A 19 14.56 4.85 17.68
CA ARG A 19 14.89 3.48 18.09
C ARG A 19 13.86 2.47 17.59
N VAL A 20 12.57 2.79 17.71
CA VAL A 20 11.47 1.96 17.19
C VAL A 20 11.60 1.81 15.67
N TYR A 21 11.84 2.90 14.95
CA TYR A 21 12.06 2.87 13.50
C TYR A 21 13.27 2.01 13.12
N THR A 22 14.41 2.18 13.80
CA THR A 22 15.62 1.38 13.53
C THR A 22 15.42 -0.10 13.86
N CYS A 23 14.70 -0.43 14.94
CA CYS A 23 14.37 -1.82 15.27
C CYS A 23 13.39 -2.42 14.26
N TRP A 24 12.38 -1.67 13.84
CA TRP A 24 11.44 -2.10 12.80
C TRP A 24 12.14 -2.29 11.46
N ALA A 25 12.99 -1.36 11.04
CA ALA A 25 13.78 -1.46 9.82
C ALA A 25 14.81 -2.60 9.86
N ALA A 26 15.41 -2.88 11.03
CA ALA A 26 16.35 -4.00 11.20
C ALA A 26 15.65 -5.36 11.24
N GLN A 27 14.45 -5.46 11.81
CA GLN A 27 13.61 -6.67 11.74
C GLN A 27 13.01 -6.88 10.35
N THR A 28 12.71 -5.78 9.66
CA THR A 28 12.25 -5.77 8.27
C THR A 28 13.45 -5.79 7.32
N GLY A 29 14.32 -6.78 7.46
CA GLY A 29 15.16 -7.19 6.33
C GLY A 29 14.21 -7.46 5.16
N ASN A 30 14.28 -6.60 4.13
CA ASN A 30 13.27 -6.39 3.09
C ASN A 30 12.76 -7.68 2.40
N ALA A 31 11.82 -8.39 3.03
CA ALA A 31 10.88 -9.21 2.30
C ALA A 31 9.77 -8.26 1.85
N LEU A 32 9.77 -7.93 0.55
CA LEU A 32 8.61 -7.27 -0.07
C LEU A 32 7.36 -8.01 0.42
N PRO A 33 6.30 -7.30 0.85
CA PRO A 33 5.08 -7.95 1.28
C PRO A 33 4.70 -8.97 0.21
N SER A 34 4.60 -10.23 0.64
CA SER A 34 4.27 -11.34 -0.24
C SER A 34 3.06 -10.92 -1.07
N ARG A 35 3.16 -11.03 -2.40
CA ARG A 35 2.04 -10.78 -3.32
C ARG A 35 0.86 -11.72 -3.10
N LYS A 36 0.96 -12.71 -2.20
CA LYS A 36 -0.18 -13.51 -1.79
C LYS A 36 -1.07 -12.69 -0.88
N SER A 37 -2.33 -12.58 -1.27
CA SER A 37 -3.37 -12.03 -0.42
C SER A 37 -3.52 -12.89 0.83
N ARG A 38 -3.90 -12.22 1.93
CA ARG A 38 -4.08 -12.85 3.23
C ARG A 38 -5.23 -13.85 3.21
N ASP A 39 -6.19 -13.64 2.30
CA ASP A 39 -7.37 -14.46 2.09
C ASP A 39 -7.57 -14.74 0.59
N PRO A 40 -7.66 -16.01 0.16
CA PRO A 40 -7.99 -16.39 -1.22
C PRO A 40 -9.33 -15.85 -1.72
N GLU A 41 -10.31 -15.67 -0.84
CA GLU A 41 -11.64 -15.15 -1.21
C GLU A 41 -11.58 -13.64 -1.50
N GLU A 42 -10.77 -12.91 -0.74
CA GLU A 42 -10.48 -11.50 -0.98
C GLU A 42 -9.81 -11.31 -2.35
N ASP A 43 -8.88 -12.20 -2.70
CA ASP A 43 -8.20 -12.21 -4.00
C ASP A 43 -9.17 -12.35 -5.18
N ILE A 44 -10.11 -13.29 -5.08
CA ILE A 44 -11.14 -13.52 -6.10
C ILE A 44 -12.05 -12.29 -6.19
N THR A 45 -12.43 -11.71 -5.05
CA THR A 45 -13.30 -10.54 -5.00
C THR A 45 -12.64 -9.33 -5.65
N LEU A 46 -11.38 -9.05 -5.33
CA LEU A 46 -10.59 -7.98 -5.94
C LEU A 46 -10.43 -8.19 -7.45
N PHE A 47 -10.14 -9.41 -7.88
CA PHE A 47 -10.06 -9.75 -9.31
C PHE A 47 -11.37 -9.47 -10.05
N LEU A 48 -12.52 -9.84 -9.48
CA LEU A 48 -13.83 -9.59 -10.08
C LEU A 48 -14.16 -8.09 -10.14
N LEU A 49 -13.82 -7.34 -9.10
CA LEU A 49 -14.01 -5.89 -9.05
C LEU A 49 -13.17 -5.18 -10.11
N ASP A 50 -11.90 -5.54 -10.23
CA ASP A 50 -11.03 -4.98 -11.26
C ASP A 50 -11.57 -5.34 -12.65
N ARG A 51 -11.96 -6.59 -12.89
CA ARG A 51 -12.58 -6.96 -14.17
C ARG A 51 -13.79 -6.08 -14.52
N LYS A 52 -14.67 -5.79 -13.55
CA LYS A 52 -15.83 -4.89 -13.75
C LYS A 52 -15.38 -3.46 -14.08
N ARG A 53 -14.40 -2.91 -13.35
CA ARG A 53 -13.83 -1.57 -13.61
C ARG A 53 -13.27 -1.47 -15.03
N TRP A 54 -12.53 -2.49 -15.47
CA TRP A 54 -11.96 -2.55 -16.82
C TRP A 54 -13.06 -2.63 -17.90
N GLN A 55 -14.13 -3.39 -17.67
CA GLN A 55 -15.27 -3.45 -18.58
C GLN A 55 -16.00 -2.10 -18.68
N GLN A 56 -16.21 -1.41 -17.56
CA GLN A 56 -16.82 -0.08 -17.54
C GLN A 56 -15.95 0.95 -18.26
N ALA A 57 -14.63 0.92 -18.05
CA ALA A 57 -13.71 1.82 -18.74
C ALA A 57 -13.63 1.54 -20.26
N LEU A 58 -13.81 0.29 -20.67
CA LEU A 58 -13.95 -0.07 -22.08
C LEU A 58 -15.26 0.46 -22.68
N ALA A 59 -16.39 0.25 -21.99
CA ALA A 59 -17.69 0.73 -22.42
C ALA A 59 -17.75 2.27 -22.48
N GLY A 60 -17.09 2.94 -21.53
CA GLY A 60 -16.98 4.40 -21.47
C GLY A 60 -15.93 5.01 -22.40
N GLY A 61 -15.31 4.22 -23.30
CA GLY A 61 -14.36 4.72 -24.30
C GLY A 61 -12.99 5.17 -23.76
N ARG A 62 -12.74 5.03 -22.45
CA ARG A 62 -11.44 5.36 -21.81
C ARG A 62 -10.35 4.34 -22.16
N LEU A 63 -10.75 3.13 -22.53
CA LEU A 63 -9.87 2.04 -22.93
C LEU A 63 -10.28 1.49 -24.30
N LYS A 64 -9.32 1.35 -25.21
CA LYS A 64 -9.51 0.65 -26.48
C LYS A 64 -8.92 -0.74 -26.40
N LYS A 65 -9.71 -1.77 -26.76
CA LYS A 65 -9.20 -3.14 -26.91
C LYS A 65 -8.36 -3.21 -28.19
N VAL A 66 -7.08 -3.51 -28.04
CA VAL A 66 -6.12 -3.64 -29.16
C VAL A 66 -5.91 -5.11 -29.52
N GLY A 67 -6.16 -6.03 -28.60
CA GLY A 67 -6.06 -7.46 -28.84
C GLY A 67 -6.52 -8.30 -27.64
N PRO A 68 -6.32 -9.62 -27.68
CA PRO A 68 -6.62 -10.51 -26.55
C PRO A 68 -5.81 -10.08 -25.32
N ARG A 69 -6.51 -9.65 -24.25
CA ARG A 69 -5.91 -9.09 -23.02
C ARG A 69 -5.00 -7.86 -23.21
N ARG A 70 -5.06 -7.19 -24.36
CA ARG A 70 -4.28 -5.97 -24.64
C ARG A 70 -5.22 -4.77 -24.77
N TYR A 71 -5.06 -3.82 -23.87
CA TYR A 71 -5.85 -2.60 -23.83
C TYR A 71 -4.90 -1.39 -23.89
N ARG A 72 -5.34 -0.34 -24.57
CA ARG A 72 -4.63 0.94 -24.63
C ARG A 72 -5.45 1.98 -23.89
N LEU A 73 -4.81 2.63 -22.91
CA LEU A 73 -5.35 3.84 -22.30
C LEU A 73 -5.29 4.93 -23.37
N TYR A 74 -6.45 5.49 -23.70
CA TYR A 74 -6.52 6.72 -24.45
C TYR A 74 -6.73 7.84 -23.42
N GLY A 75 -5.72 8.70 -23.31
CA GLY A 75 -5.73 9.94 -22.55
C GLY A 75 -5.38 11.08 -23.48
#